data_AF-A0A438XJ07-F1
#
_entry.id   AF-A0A438XJ07-F1
#
_cell.length_a   1.000
_cell.length_b   1.000
_cell.length_c   1.000
_cell.angle_alpha   90.00
_cell.angle_beta   90.00
_cell.angle_gamma   90.00
#
_symmetry.space_group_name_H-M   'P 1'
#
loop_
_entity.id
_entity.type
_entity.pdbx_description
1 polymer ?
#
loop_
_entity_poly.entity_id
_entity_poly.type
_entity_poly.pdbx_seq_one_letter_code
_entity_poly.pdbx_strand_id
1 'polypeptide(L)' 'VLQQGTFKNADENLFLNALLNDERLKKYLSEDEIKACFDYSYYTKNVGAIFKRVFE' A
#
# COMPACT_ATOMS: atom_id res chain seq x y z
N VAL A 1 -20.60 -15.80 9.82
CA VAL A 1 -19.95 -16.44 8.66
C VAL A 1 -18.97 -15.44 8.06
N LEU A 2 -17.69 -15.60 8.35
CA LEU A 2 -16.62 -14.81 7.73
C LEU A 2 -16.51 -15.28 6.29
N GLN A 3 -16.89 -14.42 5.34
CA GLN A 3 -16.85 -14.73 3.91
C GLN A 3 -15.37 -14.89 3.52
N GLN A 4 -14.99 -16.13 3.21
CA GLN A 4 -13.68 -16.46 2.66
C GLN A 4 -13.58 -15.79 1.29
N GLY A 5 -12.90 -14.63 1.25
CA GLY A 5 -12.62 -13.91 0.02
C GLY A 5 -11.62 -14.69 -0.81
N THR A 6 -12.10 -15.22 -1.92
CA THR A 6 -11.30 -15.80 -2.99
C THR A 6 -10.33 -14.73 -3.54
N PHE A 7 -9.03 -14.93 -3.35
CA PHE A 7 -7.98 -14.12 -3.94
C PHE A 7 -7.92 -14.39 -5.46
N LYS A 8 -8.85 -13.81 -6.21
CA LYS A 8 -8.76 -13.73 -7.67
C LYS A 8 -8.01 -12.45 -8.04
N ASN A 9 -6.88 -12.64 -8.71
CA ASN A 9 -5.93 -11.65 -9.18
C ASN A 9 -6.50 -10.65 -10.21
N ALA A 10 -7.45 -9.78 -9.83
CA ALA A 10 -8.01 -8.78 -10.76
C ALA A 10 -8.48 -7.45 -10.15
N ASP A 11 -8.28 -7.19 -8.85
CA ASP A 11 -8.58 -5.88 -8.25
C ASP A 11 -7.43 -5.52 -7.30
N GLU A 12 -6.30 -5.06 -7.86
CA GLU A 12 -5.05 -4.82 -7.11
C GLU A 12 -5.18 -3.85 -5.93
N ASN A 13 -6.34 -3.22 -5.75
CA ASN A 13 -6.48 -2.09 -4.85
C ASN A 13 -7.88 -1.95 -4.25
N LEU A 14 -8.55 -3.06 -3.89
CA LEU A 14 -9.87 -3.01 -3.22
C LEU A 14 -9.86 -2.06 -2.00
N PHE A 15 -8.79 -2.12 -1.20
CA PHE A 15 -8.64 -1.27 -0.02
C PHE A 15 -8.33 0.18 -0.38
N LEU A 16 -7.43 0.43 -1.34
CA LEU A 16 -7.13 1.79 -1.82
C LEU A 16 -8.38 2.44 -2.45
N ASN A 17 -9.17 1.70 -3.22
CA ASN A 17 -10.43 2.18 -3.79
C ASN A 17 -11.45 2.52 -2.70
N ALA A 18 -11.51 1.75 -1.61
CA ALA A 18 -12.36 2.10 -0.48
C ALA A 18 -11.94 3.43 0.17
N LEU A 19 -10.63 3.65 0.34
CA LEU A 19 -10.09 4.89 0.91
C LEU A 19 -10.27 6.11 -0.02
N LEU A 20 -10.10 5.94 -1.33
CA LEU A 20 -10.32 7.00 -2.31
C LEU A 20 -11.79 7.41 -2.42
N ASN A 21 -12.74 6.56 -2.02
CA ASN A 21 -14.16 6.88 -1.97
C ASN A 21 -14.63 7.38 -0.59
N ASP A 22 -13.75 7.44 0.41
CA ASP A 22 -14.09 7.94 1.75
C ASP A 22 -13.98 9.47 1.81
N GLU A 23 -15.14 10.14 1.78
CA GLU A 23 -15.23 11.61 1.88
C GLU A 23 -14.74 12.18 3.22
N ARG A 24 -14.74 11.38 4.30
CA ARG A 24 -14.22 11.84 5.60
C ARG A 24 -12.70 11.81 5.59
N LEU A 25 -12.11 10.78 5.00
CA LEU A 25 -10.66 10.66 4.85
C LEU A 25 -10.09 11.75 3.94
N LYS A 26 -10.78 12.04 2.83
CA LYS A 26 -10.42 13.10 1.87
C LYS A 26 -10.38 14.52 2.45
N LYS A 27 -10.94 14.73 3.65
CA LYS A 27 -10.81 16.01 4.38
C LYS A 27 -9.43 16.19 5.03
N TYR A 28 -8.70 15.10 5.24
CA TYR A 28 -7.44 15.08 5.96
C TYR A 28 -6.26 14.68 5.08
N LEU A 29 -6.49 13.86 4.05
CA LEU A 29 -5.47 13.43 3.10
C LEU A 29 -5.95 13.65 1.67
N SER A 30 -5.08 14.19 0.84
CA SER A 30 -5.24 14.23 -0.61
C SER A 30 -5.11 12.83 -1.21
N GLU A 31 -5.63 12.64 -2.43
CA GLU A 31 -5.52 11.36 -3.13
C GLU A 31 -4.08 10.91 -3.35
N ASP A 32 -3.16 11.86 -3.56
CA ASP A 32 -1.74 11.56 -3.77
C ASP A 32 -1.07 11.11 -2.47
N GLU A 33 -1.42 11.70 -1.33
CA GLU A 33 -0.97 11.23 -0.01
C GLU A 33 -1.51 9.85 0.31
N ILE A 34 -2.78 9.58 -0.03
CA ILE A 34 -3.38 8.26 0.14
C ILE A 34 -2.63 7.23 -0.73
N LYS A 35 -2.32 7.55 -2.00
CA LYS A 35 -1.55 6.66 -2.88
C LYS A 35 -0.12 6.45 -2.41
N ALA A 36 0.53 7.49 -1.87
CA ALA A 36 1.89 7.39 -1.35
C ALA A 36 2.01 6.39 -0.18
N CYS A 37 0.96 6.22 0.63
CA CYS A 37 0.93 5.19 1.69
C CYS A 37 1.00 3.75 1.16
N PHE A 38 0.67 3.54 -0.12
CA PHE A 38 0.72 2.23 -0.79
C PHE A 38 2.01 2.04 -1.61
N ASP A 39 2.95 2.98 -1.58
CA ASP A 39 4.23 2.83 -2.26
C ASP A 39 5.14 1.84 -1.50
N TYR A 40 5.43 0.70 -2.12
CA TYR A 40 6.32 -0.32 -1.60
C TYR A 40 7.78 0.11 -1.52
N SER A 41 8.18 1.13 -2.29
CA SER A 41 9.56 1.63 -2.35
C SER A 41 10.05 2.11 -0.99
N TYR A 42 9.15 2.64 -0.16
CA TYR A 42 9.48 3.08 1.19
C TYR A 42 9.99 1.93 2.07
N TYR A 43 9.43 0.74 1.92
CA TYR A 43 9.78 -0.43 2.74
C TYR A 43 11.04 -1.13 2.27
N THR A 44 11.44 -0.95 1.01
CA THR A 44 12.64 -1.59 0.42
C THR A 44 13.88 -0.68 0.39
N LYS A 45 13.75 0.58 0.83
CA LYS A 45 14.83 1.60 0.77
C LYS A 45 16.17 1.17 1.38
N ASN A 46 16.16 0.31 2.40
CA ASN A 46 17.37 -0.10 3.12
C ASN A 46 17.89 -1.49 2.70
N VAL A 47 17.22 -2.17 1.77
CA VAL A 47 17.63 -3.51 1.34
C VAL A 47 19.06 -3.50 0.81
N GLY A 48 19.42 -2.51 -0.02
CA GLY A 48 20.79 -2.36 -0.51
C GLY A 48 21.82 -2.15 0.59
N ALA A 49 21.50 -1.36 1.62
CA ALA A 49 22.39 -1.14 2.76
C ALA A 49 22.61 -2.41 3.60
N ILE A 50 21.56 -3.23 3.77
CA ILE A 50 21.65 -4.53 4.44
C ILE A 50 22.53 -5.47 3.63
N PHE A 51 22.33 -5.56 2.31
CA PHE A 51 23.14 -6.41 1.45
C PHE A 51 24.62 -6.00 1.47
N LYS A 52 24.89 -4.70 1.37
CA LYS A 52 26.26 -4.17 1.48
C LYS A 52 26.92 -4.56 2.80
N ARG A 53 26.20 -4.49 3.93
CA ARG A 53 26.76 -4.87 5.24
C ARG A 53 27.06 -6.38 5.36
N VAL A 54 26.27 -7.23 4.71
CA VAL A 54 26.34 -8.69 4.91
C VAL A 54 27.28 -9.36 3.91
N PHE A 55 27.42 -8.82 2.70
CA PHE A 55 28.10 -9.48 1.59
C PHE A 55 29.32 -8.72 1.01
N GLU A 56 29.52 -7.45 1.38
CA GLU A 56 30.74 -6.66 1.07
C GLU A 56 31.56 -6.41 2.35
#